data_AF-A0A2N0HNK6-F1
#
_entry.id   AF-A0A2N0HNK6-F1
#
_cell.length_a   1.000
_cell.length_b   1.000
_cell.length_c   1.000
_cell.angle_alpha   90.00
_cell.angle_beta   90.00
_cell.angle_gamma   90.00
#
_symmetry.space_group_name_H-M   'P 1'
#
loop_
_entity.id
_entity.type
_entity.pdbx_description
1 polymer ?
#
loop_
_entity_poly.entity_id
_entity_poly.type
_entity_poly.pdbx_seq_one_letter_code
_entity_poly.pdbx_strand_id
1 'polypeptide(L)' 'MGAMSSHDDSGGKNSRSDTATARLVEQGIEFHTVLGRTVALAFLKEHQVPADIIYRILGSSTGRRQPAPSITPPPYER' A
#
# COMPACT_ATOMS: atom_id res chain seq x y z
N MET A 1 -16.72 32.98 33.32
CA MET A 1 -16.95 31.54 33.06
C MET A 1 -16.55 31.28 31.62
N GLY A 2 -15.30 30.87 31.39
CA GLY A 2 -14.73 30.69 30.05
C GLY A 2 -14.85 29.25 29.58
N ALA A 3 -15.35 29.06 28.37
CA ALA A 3 -15.33 27.80 27.65
C ALA A 3 -13.88 27.49 27.22
N MET A 4 -13.39 26.30 27.53
CA MET A 4 -12.17 25.75 26.92
C MET A 4 -12.54 24.45 26.24
N SER A 5 -12.89 24.56 24.96
CA SER A 5 -12.93 23.44 24.03
C SER A 5 -11.49 22.96 23.83
N SER A 6 -11.14 21.82 24.44
CA SER A 6 -9.83 21.21 24.24
C SER A 6 -9.86 20.44 22.91
N HIS A 7 -9.31 21.08 21.89
CA HIS A 7 -8.99 20.47 20.60
C HIS A 7 -7.86 19.44 20.79
N ASP A 8 -8.08 18.25 20.24
CA ASP A 8 -7.15 17.43 19.48
C ASP A 8 -5.63 17.67 19.66
N ASP A 9 -4.94 16.72 20.29
CA ASP A 9 -3.65 16.24 19.79
C ASP A 9 -3.37 14.84 20.39
N SER A 10 -3.58 13.81 19.58
CA SER A 10 -3.05 12.46 19.85
C SER A 10 -2.16 12.04 18.68
N GLY A 11 -1.18 12.88 18.34
CA GLY A 11 -0.28 12.71 17.20
C GLY A 11 0.99 11.88 17.45
N GLY A 12 1.08 11.08 18.52
CA GLY A 12 2.39 10.58 19.00
C GLY A 12 2.69 9.07 18.92
N LYS A 13 1.83 8.23 18.34
CA LYS A 13 1.97 6.75 18.43
C LYS A 13 2.05 5.99 17.10
N ASN A 14 2.04 6.68 15.96
CA ASN A 14 1.89 6.02 14.65
C ASN A 14 3.21 5.57 13.98
N SER A 15 4.36 6.19 14.25
CA SER A 15 5.54 5.99 13.39
C SER A 15 6.24 4.64 13.58
N ARG A 16 6.34 4.12 14.81
CA ARG A 16 6.93 2.78 15.07
C ARG A 16 6.07 1.64 14.55
N SER A 17 4.75 1.78 14.67
CA SER A 17 3.78 0.82 14.15
C SER A 17 3.77 0.81 12.63
N ASP A 18 3.98 1.98 12.00
CA ASP A 18 4.12 2.10 10.56
C ASP A 18 5.37 1.37 10.05
N THR A 19 6.52 1.48 10.73
CA THR A 19 7.76 0.79 10.31
C THR A 19 7.66 -0.73 10.42
N ALA A 20 7.04 -1.24 11.48
CA ALA A 20 6.82 -2.68 11.64
C ALA A 20 5.85 -3.22 10.57
N THR A 21 4.79 -2.46 10.29
CA THR A 21 3.83 -2.78 9.23
C THR A 21 4.50 -2.76 7.86
N ALA A 22 5.34 -1.75 7.57
CA ALA A 22 6.07 -1.63 6.31
C ALA A 22 6.94 -2.86 6.03
N ARG A 23 7.66 -3.39 7.03
CA ARG A 23 8.46 -4.60 6.87
C ARG A 23 7.63 -5.85 6.59
N LEU A 24 6.49 -6.00 7.28
CA LEU A 24 5.55 -7.10 7.02
C LEU A 24 4.96 -7.02 5.61
N VAL A 25 4.68 -5.80 5.14
CA VAL A 25 4.21 -5.53 3.78
C VAL A 25 5.25 -5.90 2.74
N GLU A 26 6.51 -5.51 2.93
CA GLU A 26 7.62 -5.88 2.03
C GLU A 26 7.77 -7.41 1.93
N GLN A 27 7.76 -8.11 3.07
CA GLN A 27 7.78 -9.58 3.10
C GLN A 27 6.55 -10.19 2.42
N GLY A 28 5.36 -9.65 2.64
CA GLY A 28 4.14 -10.09 1.99
C GLY A 28 4.18 -9.94 0.46
N ILE A 29 4.82 -8.88 -0.06
CA ILE A 29 5.04 -8.69 -1.50
C ILE A 29 5.99 -9.75 -2.05
N GLU A 30 7.09 -10.02 -1.33
CA GLU A 30 8.05 -11.06 -1.73
C GLU A 30 7.42 -12.46 -1.73
N PHE A 31 6.61 -12.78 -0.72
CA PHE A 31 5.82 -14.01 -0.72
C PHE A 31 4.82 -14.07 -1.87
N HIS A 32 4.23 -12.94 -2.25
CA HIS A 32 3.29 -12.89 -3.37
C HIS A 32 3.99 -13.21 -4.70
N THR A 33 5.22 -12.71 -4.90
CA THR A 33 5.99 -12.97 -6.13
C THR A 33 6.58 -14.38 -6.18
N VAL A 34 7.02 -14.92 -5.04
CA VAL A 34 7.71 -16.22 -4.98
C VAL A 34 6.75 -17.41 -4.81
N LEU A 35 5.79 -17.29 -3.89
CA LEU A 35 4.88 -18.39 -3.49
C LEU A 35 3.44 -18.20 -3.97
N GLY A 36 3.08 -16.98 -4.36
CA GLY A 36 1.77 -16.64 -4.87
C GLY A 36 0.82 -16.03 -3.83
N ARG A 37 -0.32 -15.55 -4.33
CA ARG A 37 -1.27 -14.70 -3.59
C ARG A 37 -1.83 -15.33 -2.33
N THR A 38 -2.13 -16.63 -2.37
CA THR A 38 -2.73 -17.33 -1.23
C THR A 38 -1.80 -17.37 -0.02
N VAL A 39 -0.51 -17.63 -0.25
CA VAL A 39 0.48 -17.71 0.82
C VAL A 39 0.78 -16.33 1.41
N ALA A 40 0.94 -15.32 0.55
CA ALA A 40 1.10 -13.94 1.00
C ALA A 40 -0.08 -13.44 1.84
N LEU A 41 -1.31 -13.78 1.44
CA LEU A 41 -2.52 -13.41 2.17
C LEU A 41 -2.61 -14.10 3.54
N ALA A 42 -2.23 -15.37 3.63
CA ALA A 42 -2.17 -16.09 4.91
C ALA A 42 -1.14 -15.45 5.85
N PHE A 43 0.07 -15.18 5.35
CA PHE A 43 1.16 -14.53 6.10
C PHE A 43 0.73 -13.16 6.65
N LEU A 44 0.20 -12.28 5.79
CA LEU A 44 -0.22 -10.94 6.22
C LEU A 44 -1.37 -10.98 7.25
N LYS A 45 -2.28 -11.94 7.13
CA LYS A 45 -3.36 -12.16 8.12
C LYS A 45 -2.83 -12.64 9.46
N GLU A 46 -1.88 -13.57 9.44
CA GLU A 46 -1.26 -14.11 10.66
C GLU A 46 -0.55 -13.01 11.46
N HIS A 47 0.10 -12.07 10.76
CA HIS A 47 0.75 -10.91 11.36
C HIS A 47 -0.17 -9.71 11.66
N GLN A 48 -1.50 -9.92 11.63
CA GLN A 48 -2.52 -8.90 11.93
C GLN A 48 -2.43 -7.63 11.07
N VAL A 49 -1.94 -7.75 9.83
CA VAL A 49 -1.95 -6.62 8.89
C VAL A 49 -3.41 -6.28 8.53
N PRO A 50 -3.82 -5.00 8.56
CA PRO A 50 -5.19 -4.61 8.24
C PRO A 50 -5.59 -5.03 6.83
N ALA A 51 -6.84 -5.50 6.67
CA ALA A 51 -7.34 -6.01 5.40
C ALA A 51 -7.23 -4.97 4.27
N ASP A 52 -7.50 -3.68 4.54
CA ASP A 52 -7.32 -2.59 3.58
C ASP A 52 -5.90 -2.52 3.00
N ILE A 53 -4.89 -2.74 3.84
CA ILE A 53 -3.47 -2.77 3.43
C ILE A 53 -3.21 -4.01 2.57
N ILE A 54 -3.69 -5.18 2.99
CA ILE A 54 -3.58 -6.44 2.23
C ILE A 54 -4.21 -6.29 0.83
N TYR A 55 -5.42 -5.74 0.74
CA TYR A 55 -6.10 -5.50 -0.53
C TYR A 55 -5.37 -4.48 -1.39
N ARG A 56 -4.78 -3.44 -0.80
CA ARG A 56 -3.97 -2.48 -1.54
C ARG A 56 -2.73 -3.12 -2.14
N ILE A 57 -2.02 -3.96 -1.39
CA ILE A 57 -0.79 -4.62 -1.83
C ILE A 57 -1.08 -5.68 -2.91
N LEU A 58 -1.99 -6.61 -2.60
CA LEU A 58 -2.33 -7.72 -3.49
C LEU A 58 -3.18 -7.26 -4.69
N GLY A 59 -4.02 -6.25 -4.50
CA GLY A 59 -4.86 -5.66 -5.57
C GLY A 59 -4.09 -4.69 -6.48
N SER A 60 -3.11 -3.94 -5.95
CA SER A 60 -2.29 -3.03 -6.78
C SER A 60 -1.28 -3.75 -7.68
N SER A 61 -1.08 -5.06 -7.50
CA SER A 61 -0.28 -5.88 -8.42
C SER A 61 -0.86 -5.92 -9.85
N THR A 62 -2.14 -5.58 -10.03
CA THR A 62 -2.81 -5.46 -11.34
C THR A 62 -2.91 -4.01 -11.84
N GLY A 63 -2.37 -3.03 -11.09
CA GLY A 63 -2.65 -1.60 -11.28
C GLY A 63 -1.58 -0.79 -11.99
N ARG A 64 -0.35 -1.30 -12.12
CA ARG A 64 0.62 -0.71 -13.08
C ARG A 64 0.25 -1.20 -14.47
N ARG A 65 -0.89 -0.70 -14.98
CA ARG A 65 -1.05 -0.39 -16.40
C ARG A 65 0.26 0.28 -16.79
N GLN A 66 1.08 -0.43 -17.57
CA GLN A 66 2.14 0.24 -18.30
C GLN A 66 1.49 1.47 -18.94
N PRO A 67 2.03 2.69 -18.76
CA PRO A 67 1.60 3.78 -19.61
C PRO A 67 1.73 3.24 -21.03
N ALA A 68 0.61 3.20 -21.75
CA ALA A 68 0.61 2.78 -23.14
C ALA A 68 1.79 3.49 -23.82
N PRO A 69 2.59 2.82 -24.66
CA PRO A 69 3.64 3.51 -25.39
C PRO A 69 2.96 4.70 -26.06
N SER A 70 3.37 5.91 -25.68
CA SER A 70 2.90 7.14 -26.29
C SER A 70 3.34 7.08 -27.75
N ILE A 71 2.49 6.50 -28.60
CA ILE A 71 2.62 6.58 -30.05
C ILE A 71 2.20 8.02 -30.37
N THR A 72 3.11 8.96 -30.14
CA THR A 72 3.04 10.28 -30.75
C THR A 72 3.22 10.02 -32.25
N PRO A 73 2.19 10.22 -33.09
CA PRO A 73 2.38 10.05 -34.54
C PRO A 73 3.42 11.08 -35.01
N PRO A 74 4.34 10.71 -35.92
CA PRO A 74 5.27 11.68 -36.49
C PRO A 74 4.49 12.75 -37.25
N PRO A 75 4.84 14.05 -37.14
CA PRO A 75 4.24 15.06 -37.99
C PRO A 75 4.72 14.81 -39.41
N TYR A 76 3.80 14.38 -40.28
CA TYR A 76 4.00 14.48 -41.73
C TYR A 76 3.78 15.94 -42.11
N GLU A 77 4.85 16.74 -42.11
CA GLU A 77 4.85 18.03 -42.80
C GLU A 77 5.22 17.82 -44.28
N ARG A 78 4.48 18.55 -45.11
CA ARG A 78 4.25 18.35 -46.54
C ARG A 78 5.13 19.27 -47.37
#